data_AF-A0A1W1GXC3-F1
#
_entry.id   AF-A0A1W1GXC3-F1
#
_cell.length_a   1.000
_cell.length_b   1.000
_cell.length_c   1.000
_cell.angle_alpha   90.00
_cell.angle_beta   90.00
_cell.angle_gamma   90.00
#
_symmetry.space_group_name_H-M   'P 1'
#
loop_
_entity.id
_entity.type
_entity.pdbx_description
1 polymer ?
#
loop_
_entity_poly.entity_id
_entity_poly.type
_entity_poly.pdbx_seq_one_letter_code
_entity_poly.pdbx_strand_id
1 'polypeptide(L)' 'MDLLTFISDPERKRRLAALTGSSEGYLWQCATGWRNKKPSHTLARKIHLASIEISRSLECEPLSLSAIRPDIWSAEIA' A
#
# COMPACT_ATOMS: atom_id res chain seq x y z
N MET A 1 -3.11 3.95 9.10
CA MET A 1 -3.78 2.67 8.77
C MET A 1 -2.78 1.67 8.18
N ASP A 2 -2.96 0.37 8.42
CA ASP A 2 -2.14 -0.71 7.83
C ASP A 2 -2.58 -1.14 6.43
N LEU A 3 -1.64 -1.71 5.66
CA LEU A 3 -1.90 -2.19 4.29
C LEU A 3 -3.03 -3.21 4.25
N LEU A 4 -3.09 -4.12 5.24
CA LEU A 4 -4.12 -5.15 5.32
C LEU A 4 -5.53 -4.56 5.52
N THR A 5 -5.66 -3.59 6.43
CA THR A 5 -6.92 -2.88 6.71
C THR A 5 -7.38 -2.03 5.53
N PHE A 6 -6.44 -1.48 4.76
CA PHE A 6 -6.79 -0.72 3.56
C PHE A 6 -7.32 -1.62 2.44
N ILE A 7 -6.72 -2.79 2.24
CA ILE A 7 -7.14 -3.74 1.20
C ILE A 7 -8.30 -4.66 1.63
N SER A 8 -8.76 -4.58 2.89
CA SER A 8 -9.96 -5.31 3.33
C SER A 8 -11.22 -4.78 2.66
N ASP A 9 -11.20 -3.51 2.27
CA ASP A 9 -12.20 -2.92 1.40
C ASP A 9 -11.91 -3.32 -0.06
N PRO A 10 -12.81 -4.08 -0.72
CA PRO A 10 -12.59 -4.56 -2.08
C PRO A 10 -12.50 -3.43 -3.11
N GLU A 11 -13.14 -2.27 -2.87
CA GLU A 11 -13.03 -1.13 -3.76
C GLU A 11 -11.64 -0.49 -3.67
N ARG A 12 -11.16 -0.25 -2.45
CA ARG A 12 -9.81 0.29 -2.20
C ARG A 12 -8.74 -0.62 -2.78
N LYS A 13 -8.87 -1.93 -2.57
CA LYS A 13 -7.96 -2.94 -3.11
C LYS A 13 -7.91 -2.92 -4.64
N ARG A 14 -9.07 -2.86 -5.30
CA ARG A 14 -9.15 -2.82 -6.77
C ARG A 14 -8.55 -1.52 -7.33
N ARG A 15 -8.86 -0.37 -6.73
CA ARG A 15 -8.26 0.92 -7.13
C ARG A 15 -6.75 0.94 -6.91
N LEU A 16 -6.28 0.41 -5.78
CA LEU A 16 -4.86 0.32 -5.46
C LEU A 16 -4.13 -0.57 -6.48
N ALA A 17 -4.71 -1.72 -6.85
CA ALA A 17 -4.20 -2.60 -7.90
C ALA A 17 -4.08 -1.87 -9.24
N ALA A 18 -5.15 -1.16 -9.65
CA ALA A 18 -5.18 -0.40 -10.90
C ALA A 18 -4.11 0.72 -10.93
N LEU A 19 -4.00 1.52 -9.87
CA LEU A 19 -3.05 2.64 -9.79
C LEU A 19 -1.59 2.18 -9.69
N THR A 20 -1.35 1.09 -8.96
CA THR A 20 0.01 0.55 -8.79
C THR A 20 0.47 -0.31 -9.96
N GLY A 21 -0.46 -0.70 -10.85
CA GLY A 21 -0.23 -1.66 -11.92
C GLY A 21 0.09 -3.07 -11.40
N SER A 22 -0.26 -3.35 -10.14
CA SER A 22 0.01 -4.63 -9.48
C SER A 22 -1.27 -5.46 -9.34
N SER A 23 -1.12 -6.77 -9.28
CA SER A 23 -2.27 -7.66 -9.06
C SER A 23 -2.79 -7.53 -7.63
N GLU A 24 -4.11 -7.60 -7.48
CA GLU A 24 -4.79 -7.64 -6.19
C GLU A 24 -4.21 -8.71 -5.22
N GLY A 25 -3.92 -9.90 -5.74
CA GLY A 25 -3.31 -10.98 -4.95
C GLY A 25 -1.87 -10.68 -4.54
N TYR A 26 -1.12 -9.93 -5.35
CA TYR A 26 0.25 -9.53 -5.02
C TYR A 26 0.27 -8.49 -3.90
N LEU A 27 -0.64 -7.51 -3.96
CA LEU A 27 -0.83 -6.54 -2.88
C LEU A 27 -1.22 -7.23 -1.57
N TRP A 28 -2.09 -8.24 -1.63
CA TRP A 28 -2.45 -9.04 -0.47
C TRP A 28 -1.28 -9.86 0.10
N GLN A 29 -0.45 -10.46 -0.77
CA GLN A 29 0.78 -11.15 -0.34
C GLN A 29 1.74 -10.19 0.38
N CYS A 30 1.89 -8.97 -0.14
CA CYS A 30 2.70 -7.93 0.50
C CYS A 30 2.11 -7.47 1.84
N ALA A 31 0.79 -7.32 1.93
CA ALA A 31 0.09 -6.88 3.13
C ALA A 31 0.14 -7.91 4.27
N THR A 32 0.05 -9.19 3.92
CA THR A 32 0.08 -10.31 4.88
C THR A 32 1.51 -10.77 5.22
N GLY A 33 2.54 -10.19 4.59
CA GLY A 33 3.90 -10.66 4.74
C GLY A 33 4.10 -12.09 4.25
N TRP A 34 3.27 -12.55 3.29
CA TRP A 34 3.26 -13.93 2.81
C TRP A 34 4.65 -14.36 2.34
N ARG A 35 5.25 -15.35 3.01
CA ARG A 35 6.63 -15.82 2.76
C ARG A 35 7.69 -14.70 2.80
N ASN A 36 7.54 -13.72 3.70
CA ASN A 36 8.41 -12.54 3.76
C ASN A 36 8.43 -11.73 2.45
N LYS A 37 7.40 -11.84 1.60
CA LYS A 37 7.29 -10.99 0.41
C LYS A 37 7.08 -9.55 0.82
N LYS A 38 8.04 -8.71 0.45
CA LYS A 38 7.94 -7.26 0.59
C LYS A 38 7.82 -6.63 -0.80
N PRO A 39 7.03 -5.55 -0.96
CA PRO A 39 7.01 -4.80 -2.20
C PRO A 39 8.39 -4.17 -2.46
N SER A 40 8.77 -4.05 -3.73
CA SER A 40 10.00 -3.36 -4.13
C SER A 40 9.98 -1.87 -3.73
N HIS A 41 11.13 -1.18 -3.74
CA HIS A 41 11.22 0.25 -3.41
C HIS A 41 10.24 1.09 -4.25
N THR A 42 10.25 0.88 -5.56
CA THR A 42 9.38 1.58 -6.50
C THR A 42 7.91 1.27 -6.26
N LEU A 43 7.59 -0.01 -5.98
CA LEU A 43 6.20 -0.39 -5.74
C LEU A 43 5.67 0.16 -4.42
N ALA A 44 6.47 0.13 -3.36
CA ALA A 44 6.10 0.70 -2.06
C ALA A 44 5.77 2.20 -2.18
N ARG A 45 6.58 2.97 -2.94
CA ARG A 45 6.27 4.38 -3.25
C ARG A 45 4.96 4.52 -4.05
N LYS A 46 4.75 3.69 -5.06
CA LYS A 46 3.49 3.68 -5.83
C LYS A 46 2.28 3.38 -4.94
N ILE A 47 2.39 2.41 -4.04
CA ILE A 47 1.32 2.05 -3.09
C ILE A 47 0.99 3.25 -2.21
N HIS A 48 2.01 3.93 -1.68
CA HIS A 48 1.79 5.11 -0.84
C HIS A 48 1.08 6.24 -1.61
N LEU A 49 1.59 6.63 -2.78
CA LEU A 49 0.96 7.67 -3.61
C LEU A 49 -0.47 7.31 -4.03
N ALA A 50 -0.67 6.06 -4.46
CA ALA A 50 -2.00 5.56 -4.80
C ALA A 50 -2.95 5.56 -3.60
N SER A 51 -2.45 5.26 -2.39
CA SER A 51 -3.26 5.32 -1.18
C SER A 51 -3.70 6.73 -0.84
N ILE A 52 -2.84 7.74 -1.01
CA ILE A 52 -3.21 9.15 -0.82
C ILE A 52 -4.30 9.56 -1.81
N GLU A 53 -4.16 9.17 -3.08
CA GLU A 53 -5.15 9.48 -4.12
C GLU A 53 -6.52 8.85 -3.83
N ILE A 54 -6.52 7.58 -3.43
CA ILE A 54 -7.74 6.85 -3.04
C ILE A 54 -8.36 7.48 -1.80
N SER A 55 -7.55 7.82 -0.80
CA SER A 55 -7.97 8.51 0.43
C SER A 55 -8.65 9.83 0.16
N ARG A 56 -8.12 10.61 -0.80
CA ARG A 56 -8.75 11.85 -1.24
C ARG A 56 -10.07 11.62 -1.98
N SER A 57 -10.16 10.53 -2.75
CA SER A 57 -11.34 10.20 -3.55
C SER A 57 -12.48 9.57 -2.74
N LEU A 58 -12.15 8.81 -1.71
CA LEU A 58 -13.09 8.02 -0.88
C LEU A 58 -13.22 8.57 0.54
N GLU A 59 -12.62 9.73 0.83
CA GLU A 59 -12.57 10.35 2.16
C GLU A 59 -12.16 9.36 3.27
N CYS A 60 -11.12 8.56 3.00
CA CYS A 60 -10.64 7.54 3.93
C CYS A 60 -9.19 7.77 4.38
N GLU A 61 -8.78 7.18 5.50
CA GLU A 61 -7.41 7.36 5.98
C GLU A 61 -6.38 6.71 5.04
N PRO A 62 -5.28 7.42 4.72
CA PRO A 62 -4.22 6.88 3.89
C PRO A 62 -3.39 5.83 4.63
N LEU A 63 -2.61 5.08 3.86
CA LEU A 63 -1.68 4.12 4.41
C LEU A 63 -0.54 4.81 5.14
N SER A 64 -0.23 4.30 6.33
CA SER A 64 0.94 4.74 7.08
C SER A 64 2.22 4.24 6.39
N LEU A 65 3.25 5.09 6.30
CA LEU A 65 4.56 4.71 5.75
C LEU A 65 5.17 3.52 6.49
N SER A 66 4.98 3.46 7.81
CA SER A 66 5.37 2.34 8.65
C SER A 66 4.71 1.02 8.28
N ALA A 67 3.51 1.05 7.69
CA ALA A 67 2.79 -0.13 7.23
C ALA A 67 3.25 -0.62 5.86
N ILE A 68 3.87 0.25 5.06
CA ILE A 68 4.40 -0.08 3.73
C ILE A 68 5.91 -0.07 3.80
N ARG A 69 6.54 -1.17 4.23
CA ARG A 69 8.02 -1.30 4.14
C ARG A 69 8.76 -0.15 4.86
N PRO A 70 8.72 -0.08 6.21
CA PRO A 70 9.35 0.98 7.00
C PRO A 70 10.84 1.20 6.66
N ASP A 71 11.52 0.11 6.26
CA ASP A 71 12.92 0.05 5.85
C ASP A 71 13.33 1.07 4.76
N ILE A 72 12.40 1.60 3.95
CA ILE A 72 12.74 2.49 2.82
C ILE A 72 12.50 3.97 3.09
N TRP A 73 11.82 4.29 4.18
CA TRP A 73 11.42 5.66 4.51
C TRP A 73 12.40 6.31 5.50
N SER A 74 13.50 5.64 5.84
CA SER A 74 14.51 6.16 6.78
C SER A 74 15.10 7.51 6.37
N ALA A 75 14.99 7.91 5.10
CA ALA A 75 15.40 9.23 4.62
C ALA A 75 14.30 10.32 4.73
N GLU A 76 13.03 9.95 4.94
CA GLU A 76 11.89 10.87 5.08
C GLU A 76 11.36 10.96 6.52
N ILE A 77 11.87 10.10 7.42
CA ILE A 77 11.58 10.12 8.87
C ILE A 77 12.68 10.87 9.66
N ALA A 78 13.79 11.26 9.00
CA ALA A 78 14.93 11.96 9.60
C ALA A 78 14.75 13.48 9.62
#